data_AF-E1WPT4-F1
#
_entry.id   AF-E1WPT4-F1
#
_cell.length_a   1.000
_cell.length_b   1.000
_cell.length_c   1.000
_cell.angle_alpha   90.00
_cell.angle_beta   90.00
_cell.angle_gamma   90.00
#
_symmetry.space_group_name_H-M   'P 1'
#
loop_
_entity.id
_entity.type
_entity.pdbx_description
1 polymer ?
#
loop_
_entity_poly.entity_id
_entity_poly.type
_entity_poly.pdbx_seq_one_letter_code
_entity_poly.pdbx_strand_id
1 'polypeptide(L)' 'MLIRCEILKKLANAFIEVAKEENLPVNITMGRSYTDSGGSRQVGIILEFDSWNSKIINDKLADTINRIFELK' A
#
# COMPACT_ATOMS: atom_id res chain seq x y z
N MET A 1 -0.08 9.90 11.64
CA MET A 1 -0.58 8.51 11.72
C MET A 1 0.51 7.58 11.24
N LEU A 2 0.67 6.45 11.93
CA LEU A 2 1.60 5.40 11.56
C LEU A 2 0.82 4.09 11.49
N ILE A 3 0.77 3.48 10.31
CA ILE A 3 0.09 2.21 10.06
C ILE A 3 1.14 1.18 9.68
N ARG A 4 1.11 0.03 10.34
CA ARG A 4 1.93 -1.14 9.98
C ARG A 4 1.00 -2.23 9.50
N CYS A 5 1.22 -2.71 8.30
CA CYS A 5 0.45 -3.82 7.77
C CYS A 5 1.32 -4.70 6.89
N GLU A 6 0.81 -5.90 6.63
CA GLU A 6 1.40 -6.81 5.68
C GLU A 6 0.45 -6.94 4.49
N ILE A 7 0.98 -6.80 3.29
CA ILE A 7 0.20 -6.83 2.06
C ILE A 7 0.96 -7.59 0.97
N LEU A 8 0.24 -7.94 -0.09
CA LEU A 8 0.86 -8.50 -1.28
C LEU A 8 1.91 -7.56 -1.83
N LYS A 9 3.08 -8.10 -2.17
CA LYS A 9 4.19 -7.33 -2.76
C LYS A 9 3.78 -6.60 -4.03
N LYS A 10 2.92 -7.20 -4.86
CA LYS A 10 2.38 -6.54 -6.06
C LYS A 10 1.56 -5.30 -5.72
N LEU A 11 0.76 -5.35 -4.64
CA LEU A 11 -0.05 -4.21 -4.19
C LEU A 11 0.82 -3.11 -3.60
N ALA A 12 1.81 -3.47 -2.78
CA ALA A 12 2.76 -2.51 -2.23
C ALA A 12 3.48 -1.73 -3.32
N ASN A 13 3.99 -2.43 -4.33
CA ASN A 13 4.68 -1.81 -5.47
C ASN A 13 3.75 -0.84 -6.22
N ALA A 14 2.53 -1.28 -6.55
CA ALA A 14 1.56 -0.45 -7.25
C ALA A 14 1.18 0.81 -6.45
N PHE A 15 0.98 0.67 -5.13
CA PHE A 15 0.65 1.80 -4.28
C PHE A 15 1.82 2.81 -4.17
N ILE A 16 3.07 2.33 -4.16
CA ILE A 16 4.26 3.19 -4.18
C ILE A 16 4.35 3.97 -5.49
N GLU A 17 4.01 3.35 -6.63
CA GLU A 17 3.95 4.05 -7.92
C GLU A 17 2.88 5.14 -7.89
N VAL A 18 1.65 4.82 -7.47
CA VAL A 18 0.56 5.79 -7.33
C VAL A 18 0.95 6.95 -6.40
N ALA A 19 1.57 6.63 -5.24
CA ALA A 19 1.99 7.65 -4.28
C ALA A 19 3.02 8.62 -4.88
N LYS A 20 3.92 8.13 -5.74
CA LYS A 20 4.91 8.96 -6.45
C LYS A 20 4.29 9.76 -7.58
N GLU A 21 3.49 9.12 -8.43
CA GLU A 21 2.87 9.75 -9.60
C GLU A 21 1.90 10.87 -9.21
N GLU A 22 1.13 10.66 -8.14
CA GLU A 22 0.14 11.63 -7.67
C GLU A 22 0.66 12.53 -6.54
N ASN A 23 1.94 12.38 -6.16
CA ASN A 23 2.58 13.12 -5.07
C ASN A 23 1.74 13.07 -3.77
N LEU A 24 1.32 11.86 -3.38
CA LEU A 24 0.49 11.65 -2.19
C LEU A 24 1.28 12.01 -0.92
N PRO A 25 0.64 12.61 0.10
CA PRO A 25 1.29 13.02 1.34
C PRO A 25 1.47 11.82 2.29
N VAL A 26 2.23 10.81 1.85
CA VAL A 26 2.54 9.60 2.60
C VAL A 26 3.98 9.17 2.39
N ASN A 27 4.67 8.85 3.49
CA ASN A 27 5.94 8.15 3.46
C ASN A 27 5.69 6.65 3.56
N ILE A 28 6.26 5.89 2.63
CA ILE A 28 6.08 4.44 2.54
C ILE A 28 7.43 3.76 2.75
N THR A 29 7.53 2.96 3.82
CA THR A 29 8.71 2.13 4.08
C THR A 29 8.38 0.67 3.84
N MET A 30 9.16 0.00 2.99
CA MET A 30 9.04 -1.45 2.75
C MET A 30 10.00 -2.24 3.66
N GLY A 31 9.46 -3.24 4.33
CA GLY A 31 10.21 -4.21 5.11
C GLY A 31 10.61 -5.46 4.32
N ARG A 32 10.88 -6.55 5.05
CA ARG A 32 11.23 -7.84 4.43
C ARG A 32 10.02 -8.43 3.69
N SER A 33 10.29 -9.02 2.53
CA SER A 33 9.31 -9.83 1.81
C SER A 33 9.50 -11.31 2.12
N TYR A 34 8.41 -12.07 2.13
CA TYR A 34 8.43 -13.53 2.21
C TYR A 34 7.33 -14.15 1.34
N THR A 35 7.38 -15.45 1.14
CA THR A 35 6.32 -16.20 0.44
C THR A 35 5.46 -16.90 1.50
N ASP A 36 4.15 -16.66 1.49
CA ASP A 36 3.22 -17.30 2.42
C ASP A 36 2.92 -18.76 2.04
N SER A 37 2.17 -19.46 2.88
CA SER A 37 1.77 -20.85 2.64
C SER A 37 0.87 -21.03 1.41
N GLY A 38 0.29 -19.95 0.87
CA GLY A 38 -0.50 -19.94 -0.36
C GLY A 38 0.33 -19.64 -1.61
N GLY A 39 1.66 -19.51 -1.49
CA GLY A 39 2.56 -19.20 -2.60
C GLY A 39 2.57 -17.72 -3.00
N SER A 40 1.85 -16.86 -2.27
CA SER A 40 1.80 -15.43 -2.55
C SER A 40 2.96 -14.71 -1.86
N ARG A 41 3.54 -13.72 -2.56
CA ARG A 41 4.64 -12.92 -2.00
C ARG A 41 4.08 -11.76 -1.18
N GLN A 42 4.28 -11.82 0.14
CA GLN A 42 3.89 -10.79 1.09
C GLN A 42 5.06 -9.85 1.39
N VAL A 43 4.75 -8.65 1.86
CA VAL A 43 5.72 -7.67 2.34
C VAL A 43 5.11 -6.82 3.47
N GLY A 44 5.88 -6.62 4.53
CA GLY A 44 5.51 -5.64 5.56
C GLY A 44 5.72 -4.22 5.05
N ILE A 45 4.76 -3.33 5.26
CA ILE A 45 4.87 -1.91 4.94
C ILE A 45 4.55 -1.05 6.16
N ILE A 46 5.19 0.12 6.23
CA ILE A 46 4.86 1.19 7.16
C ILE A 46 4.39 2.38 6.34
N LEU A 47 3.21 2.90 6.66
CA LEU A 47 2.64 4.12 6.10
C LEU A 47 2.67 5.21 7.16
N GLU A 48 3.32 6.32 6.86
CA GLU A 48 3.43 7.49 7.74
C GLU A 48 2.88 8.73 7.03
N PHE A 49 1.82 9.31 7.59
CA PHE A 49 1.11 10.46 7.01
C PHE A 49 0.33 11.22 8.10
N ASP A 50 0.05 12.50 7.91
CA ASP A 50 -0.76 13.26 8.86
C ASP A 50 -2.21 12.78 8.90
N SER A 51 -2.85 12.80 10.09
CA SER A 51 -4.20 12.23 10.26
C SER A 51 -5.26 12.85 9.35
N TRP A 52 -5.14 14.13 9.03
CA TRP A 52 -6.05 14.80 8.09
C TRP A 52 -5.94 14.26 6.65
N ASN A 53 -4.82 13.61 6.30
CA ASN A 53 -4.64 12.95 5.01
C ASN A 53 -5.22 11.53 4.97
N SER A 54 -5.77 11.01 6.07
CA SER A 54 -6.24 9.61 6.13
C SER A 54 -7.27 9.29 5.05
N LYS A 55 -8.16 10.24 4.70
CA LYS A 55 -9.17 9.99 3.67
C LYS A 55 -8.53 9.75 2.30
N ILE A 56 -7.69 10.67 1.83
CA ILE A 56 -7.06 10.56 0.52
C ILE A 56 -6.16 9.32 0.42
N ILE A 57 -5.44 8.99 1.49
CA ILE A 57 -4.59 7.79 1.52
C ILE A 57 -5.42 6.50 1.47
N ASN A 58 -6.51 6.42 2.25
CA ASN A 58 -7.38 5.25 2.23
C ASN A 58 -8.12 5.09 0.89
N ASP A 59 -8.64 6.18 0.34
CA ASP A 59 -9.34 6.17 -0.95
C ASP A 59 -8.37 5.68 -2.06
N LYS A 60 -7.12 6.19 -2.09
CA LYS A 60 -6.11 5.76 -3.07
C LYS A 60 -5.63 4.33 -2.89
N LEU A 61 -5.52 3.87 -1.65
CA LEU A 61 -5.19 2.47 -1.38
C LEU A 61 -6.31 1.54 -1.87
N ALA A 62 -7.58 1.92 -1.62
CA ALA A 62 -8.74 1.17 -2.11
C ALA A 62 -8.80 1.16 -3.65
N ASP A 63 -8.58 2.29 -4.32
CA ASP A 63 -8.51 2.37 -5.77
C ASP A 63 -7.41 1.46 -6.34
N THR A 64 -6.25 1.43 -5.69
CA THR A 64 -5.13 0.57 -6.08
C THR A 64 -5.48 -0.91 -5.92
N ILE A 65 -6.17 -1.29 -4.83
CA ILE A 65 -6.69 -2.65 -4.62
C ILE A 65 -7.65 -3.01 -5.75
N ASN A 66 -8.65 -2.18 -6.02
CA ASN A 66 -9.66 -2.44 -7.05
C ASN A 66 -9.02 -2.60 -8.44
N ARG A 67 -8.02 -1.78 -8.76
CA ARG A 67 -7.25 -1.89 -10.00
C ARG A 67 -6.45 -3.19 -10.11
N ILE A 68 -5.83 -3.65 -9.02
CA ILE A 68 -4.96 -4.85 -9.00
C ILE A 68 -5.74 -6.16 -9.00
N PHE A 69 -6.95 -6.14 -8.44
CA PHE A 69 -7.79 -7.33 -8.30
C PHE A 69 -9.00 -7.32 -9.23
N GLU A 70 -9.13 -6.31 -10.09
CA GLU A 70 -10.26 -6.13 -11.01
C GLU A 70 -11.62 -6.18 -10.30
N LEU A 71 -11.65 -5.69 -9.05
CA LEU A 71 -12.86 -5.63 -8.24
C LEU A 71 -13.69 -4.43 -8.73
N LYS A 72 -14.94 -4.70 -9.12
CA LYS A 72 -15.91 -3.69 -9.59
C LYS A 72 -16.67 -3.08 -8.41
#